data_AF-A0A8S3TMA4-F1
#
_entry.id   AF-A0A8S3TMA4-F1
#
_cell.length_a   1.000
_cell.length_b   1.000
_cell.length_c   1.000
_cell.angle_alpha   90.00
_cell.angle_beta   90.00
_cell.angle_gamma   90.00
#
_symmetry.space_group_name_H-M   'P 1'
#
loop_
_entity.id
_entity.type
_entity.pdbx_description
1 polymer ?
#
loop_
_entity_poly.entity_id
_entity_poly.type
_entity_poly.pdbx_seq_one_letter_code
_entity_poly.pdbx_strand_id
1 'polypeptide(L)'
;MNVKIIGTYSADNIPNKPHTLPFGFIVNTDPHNLPGQHWIAFYADEHGVLEAFDSFGISPSKYSPCMKQFMKTFNNVVVNNKRVQSLESNVCGQYCLFYLMCRCRGYFMSDVINIFSNDSTLNDQFVYRFIDDRFYCCMHSCSSFCQICKNKL
;
A
#
# COMPACT_ATOMS: atom_id res chain seq x y z
N MET A 1 -10.08 15.34 0.07
CA MET A 1 -9.20 15.39 1.25
C MET A 1 -7.76 15.52 0.79
N ASN A 2 -6.91 16.28 1.49
CA ASN A 2 -5.49 16.39 1.15
C ASN A 2 -4.70 15.35 1.95
N VAL A 3 -4.56 14.14 1.39
CA VAL A 3 -3.78 13.04 2.01
C VAL A 3 -2.31 13.19 1.64
N LYS A 4 -1.43 13.17 2.64
CA LYS A 4 0.02 13.17 2.41
C LYS A 4 0.56 11.75 2.27
N ILE A 5 1.03 11.36 1.08
CA ILE A 5 1.84 10.15 0.92
C ILE A 5 3.28 10.49 1.27
N ILE A 6 3.80 9.92 2.37
CA ILE A 6 5.09 10.33 2.95
C ILE A 6 6.30 9.52 2.44
N GLY A 7 6.06 8.42 1.74
CA GLY A 7 7.11 7.68 1.03
C GLY A 7 7.01 6.16 1.17
N THR A 8 8.13 5.52 0.89
CA THR A 8 8.35 4.07 1.00
C THR A 8 9.54 3.81 1.93
N TYR A 9 9.43 2.82 2.80
CA TYR A 9 10.44 2.53 3.82
C TYR A 9 10.76 1.04 3.91
N SER A 10 11.95 0.70 4.39
CA SER A 10 12.25 -0.67 4.84
C SER A 10 11.66 -0.92 6.24
N ALA A 11 11.58 -2.18 6.66
CA ALA A 11 10.99 -2.55 7.94
C ALA A 11 11.67 -1.89 9.15
N ASP A 12 12.96 -1.63 9.05
CA ASP A 12 13.79 -1.02 10.10
C ASP A 12 13.95 0.50 9.99
N ASN A 13 13.43 1.12 8.92
CA ASN A 13 13.44 2.57 8.71
C ASN A 13 12.03 3.18 8.66
N ILE A 14 11.06 2.57 9.34
CA ILE A 14 9.70 3.13 9.47
C ILE A 14 9.81 4.50 10.16
N PRO A 15 9.17 5.56 9.62
CA PRO A 15 9.26 6.89 10.20
C PRO A 15 8.56 6.95 11.56
N ASN A 16 8.98 7.89 12.41
CA ASN A 16 8.18 8.27 13.57
C ASN A 16 6.79 8.75 13.11
N LYS A 17 5.76 8.46 13.92
CA LYS A 17 4.39 8.88 13.64
C LYS A 17 4.33 10.39 13.34
N PRO A 18 3.93 10.79 12.12
CA PRO A 18 3.72 12.19 11.79
C PRO A 18 2.66 12.85 12.68
N HIS A 19 2.85 14.13 12.98
CA HIS A 19 1.87 14.93 13.72
C HIS A 19 0.68 15.40 12.86
N THR A 20 0.80 15.33 11.53
CA THR A 20 -0.23 15.78 10.59
C THR A 20 -0.97 14.58 10.00
N LEU A 21 -2.30 14.61 10.09
CA LEU A 21 -3.22 13.64 9.50
C LEU A 21 -4.03 14.30 8.37
N PRO A 22 -4.57 13.53 7.41
CA PRO A 22 -4.28 12.12 7.15
C PRO A 22 -2.96 11.91 6.39
N PHE A 23 -2.35 10.73 6.55
CA PHE A 23 -1.14 10.36 5.80
C PHE A 23 -1.12 8.88 5.43
N GLY A 24 -0.31 8.52 4.43
CA GLY A 24 -0.10 7.13 4.04
C GLY A 24 1.33 6.86 3.58
N PHE A 25 1.75 5.60 3.64
CA PHE A 25 3.08 5.15 3.22
C PHE A 25 3.08 3.65 2.96
N ILE A 26 4.16 3.17 2.33
CA ILE A 26 4.36 1.74 2.05
C ILE A 26 5.63 1.28 2.77
N VAL A 27 5.62 0.08 3.31
CA VAL A 27 6.76 -0.52 4.01
C VAL A 27 7.09 -1.87 3.40
N ASN A 28 8.37 -2.12 3.13
CA ASN A 28 8.86 -3.46 2.81
C ASN A 28 9.03 -4.27 4.10
N THR A 29 8.71 -5.56 4.10
CA THR A 29 8.91 -6.44 5.25
C THR A 29 10.37 -6.74 5.57
N ASP A 30 11.27 -6.58 4.58
CA ASP A 30 12.70 -6.70 4.78
C ASP A 30 13.32 -5.42 5.37
N PRO A 31 14.42 -5.54 6.14
CA PRO A 31 15.28 -4.42 6.49
C PRO A 31 16.01 -3.84 5.27
N HIS A 32 16.56 -2.64 5.42
CA HIS A 32 17.13 -1.85 4.33
C HIS A 32 18.30 -2.51 3.57
N ASN A 33 18.96 -3.48 4.20
CA ASN A 33 20.14 -4.16 3.67
C ASN A 33 19.79 -5.47 2.94
N LEU A 34 18.50 -5.81 2.81
CA LEU A 34 18.01 -6.99 2.09
C LEU A 34 17.23 -6.57 0.83
N PRO A 35 17.10 -7.46 -0.17
CA PRO A 35 16.55 -7.12 -1.48
C PRO A 35 15.06 -6.75 -1.47
N GLY A 36 14.33 -7.03 -0.38
CA GLY A 36 12.89 -6.85 -0.31
C GLY A 36 12.14 -8.15 -0.50
N GLN A 37 11.09 -8.38 0.30
CA GLN A 37 10.26 -9.60 0.21
C GLN A 37 8.79 -9.29 -0.06
N HIS A 38 8.19 -8.44 0.76
CA HIS A 38 6.75 -8.16 0.70
C HIS A 38 6.47 -6.70 1.02
N TRP A 39 5.41 -6.14 0.46
CA TRP A 39 5.05 -4.73 0.64
C TRP A 39 3.69 -4.59 1.32
N ILE A 40 3.61 -3.66 2.26
CA ILE A 40 2.43 -3.39 3.10
C ILE A 40 2.13 -1.89 3.05
N ALA A 41 0.86 -1.52 2.90
CA ALA A 41 0.44 -0.13 2.93
C ALA A 41 -0.12 0.24 4.32
N PHE A 42 0.31 1.39 4.83
CA PHE A 42 -0.25 2.00 6.02
C PHE A 42 -0.96 3.31 5.63
N TYR A 43 -2.11 3.56 6.25
CA TYR A 43 -2.87 4.79 6.11
C TYR A 43 -3.40 5.21 7.48
N ALA A 44 -3.16 6.44 7.90
CA ALA A 44 -3.77 7.01 9.09
C ALA A 44 -4.81 8.06 8.67
N ASP A 45 -6.04 7.90 9.10
CA ASP A 45 -7.14 8.82 8.78
C ASP A 45 -7.10 10.10 9.64
N GLU A 46 -7.97 11.05 9.31
CA GLU A 46 -8.12 12.32 10.03
C GLU A 46 -8.53 12.16 11.51
N HIS A 47 -9.04 10.99 11.90
CA HIS A 47 -9.46 10.66 13.26
C HIS A 47 -8.37 9.92 14.04
N GLY A 48 -7.22 9.66 13.43
CA GLY A 48 -6.11 8.95 14.04
C GLY A 48 -6.31 7.43 14.14
N VAL A 49 -7.17 6.86 13.31
CA VAL A 49 -7.25 5.41 13.11
C VAL A 49 -6.17 4.99 12.13
N LEU A 50 -5.33 4.03 12.52
CA LEU A 50 -4.33 3.44 11.62
C LEU A 50 -4.92 2.23 10.92
N GLU A 51 -4.99 2.31 9.60
CA GLU A 51 -5.24 1.20 8.71
C GLU A 51 -3.92 0.59 8.26
N ALA A 52 -3.77 -0.74 8.38
CA ALA A 52 -2.65 -1.47 7.82
C ALA A 52 -3.17 -2.53 6.85
N PHE A 53 -2.99 -2.26 5.56
CA PHE A 53 -3.44 -3.10 4.47
C PHE A 53 -2.32 -4.02 3.99
N ASP A 54 -2.61 -5.31 4.00
CA ASP A 54 -1.78 -6.35 3.43
C ASP A 54 -2.60 -7.20 2.46
N SER A 55 -2.18 -7.27 1.20
CA SER A 55 -2.77 -8.12 0.16
C SER A 55 -2.87 -9.62 0.52
N PHE A 56 -2.04 -10.12 1.45
CA PHE A 56 -2.12 -11.49 1.97
C PHE A 56 -3.08 -11.65 3.16
N GLY A 57 -3.62 -10.55 3.69
CA GLY A 57 -4.49 -10.54 4.86
C GLY A 57 -3.77 -10.88 6.17
N ILE A 58 -2.45 -10.66 6.23
CA ILE A 58 -1.61 -10.95 7.39
C ILE A 58 -1.32 -9.65 8.13
N SER A 59 -1.59 -9.64 9.44
CA SER A 59 -1.27 -8.48 10.28
C SER A 59 0.22 -8.12 10.19
N PRO A 60 0.59 -6.84 9.95
CA PRO A 60 1.99 -6.43 9.82
C PRO A 60 2.86 -6.72 11.04
N SER A 61 2.23 -6.81 12.21
CA SER A 61 2.87 -7.23 13.47
C SER A 61 3.53 -8.62 13.43
N LYS A 62 3.18 -9.47 12.44
CA LYS A 62 3.76 -10.79 12.24
C LYS A 62 5.03 -10.77 11.39
N TYR A 63 5.29 -9.70 10.62
CA TYR A 63 6.46 -9.61 9.75
C TYR A 63 7.65 -8.97 10.45
N SER A 64 7.44 -7.91 11.23
CA SER A 64 8.54 -7.17 11.84
C SER A 64 8.19 -6.61 13.23
N PRO A 65 9.11 -6.71 14.23
CA PRO A 65 8.98 -6.01 15.49
C PRO A 65 8.84 -4.48 15.34
N CYS A 66 9.48 -3.89 14.33
CA CYS A 66 9.40 -2.45 14.07
C CYS A 66 8.00 -2.04 13.60
N MET A 67 7.36 -2.81 12.71
CA MET A 67 5.96 -2.60 12.32
C MET A 67 5.02 -2.74 13.52
N LYS A 68 5.23 -3.78 14.34
CA LYS A 68 4.46 -3.97 15.60
C LYS A 68 4.61 -2.77 16.52
N GLN A 69 5.82 -2.22 16.66
CA GLN A 69 6.08 -1.06 17.50
C GLN A 69 5.43 0.21 16.94
N PHE A 70 5.49 0.42 15.62
CA PHE A 70 4.81 1.53 14.97
C PHE A 70 3.29 1.47 15.19
N MET A 71 2.66 0.30 15.00
CA MET A 71 1.22 0.12 15.20
C MET A 71 0.78 0.47 16.63
N LYS A 72 1.62 0.18 17.64
CA LYS A 72 1.35 0.53 19.05
C LYS A 72 1.33 2.04 19.33
N THR A 73 1.78 2.88 18.40
CA THR A 73 1.71 4.35 18.54
C THR A 73 0.30 4.92 18.23
N PHE A 74 -0.65 4.05 17.91
CA PHE A 74 -2.04 4.37 17.63
C PHE A 74 -2.97 3.65 18.60
N ASN A 75 -4.02 4.33 19.04
CA ASN A 75 -5.03 3.77 19.93
C ASN A 75 -5.97 2.79 19.18
N ASN A 76 -6.23 3.08 17.91
CA ASN A 76 -7.12 2.31 17.06
C ASN A 76 -6.35 1.84 15.83
N VAL A 77 -6.32 0.52 15.61
CA VAL A 77 -5.65 -0.10 14.47
C VAL A 77 -6.61 -1.07 13.79
N VAL A 78 -6.78 -0.91 12.48
CA VAL A 78 -7.59 -1.77 11.62
C VAL A 78 -6.68 -2.50 10.65
N VAL A 79 -6.87 -3.81 10.51
CA VAL A 79 -6.16 -4.65 9.55
C VAL A 79 -7.17 -5.45 8.74
N ASN A 80 -6.90 -5.68 7.46
CA ASN A 80 -7.68 -6.64 6.69
C ASN A 80 -7.22 -8.07 7.01
N ASN A 81 -8.15 -9.02 6.93
CA ASN A 81 -7.90 -10.45 7.16
C ASN A 81 -8.27 -11.33 5.94
N LYS A 82 -8.76 -10.72 4.86
CA LYS A 82 -9.00 -11.39 3.58
C LYS A 82 -7.74 -11.34 2.73
N ARG A 83 -7.24 -12.50 2.33
CA ARG A 83 -6.23 -12.63 1.27
C ARG A 83 -6.89 -12.31 -0.07
N VAL A 84 -6.34 -11.34 -0.78
CA VAL A 84 -6.82 -10.91 -2.10
C VAL A 84 -5.82 -11.22 -3.21
N GLN A 85 -4.54 -11.38 -2.87
CA GLN A 85 -3.44 -11.71 -3.79
C GLN A 85 -3.08 -13.20 -3.76
N SER A 86 -2.60 -13.73 -4.90
CA SER A 86 -2.04 -15.08 -4.98
C SER A 86 -0.67 -15.16 -4.32
N LEU A 87 -0.36 -16.24 -3.61
CA LEU A 87 0.96 -16.43 -2.99
C LEU A 87 2.10 -16.48 -4.01
N GLU A 88 1.80 -16.84 -5.26
CA GLU A 88 2.80 -16.98 -6.33
C GLU A 88 2.98 -15.71 -7.16
N SER A 89 2.25 -14.65 -6.81
CA SER A 89 2.27 -13.38 -7.51
C SER A 89 3.22 -12.39 -6.84
N ASN A 90 3.92 -11.59 -7.64
CA ASN A 90 4.88 -10.58 -7.19
C ASN A 90 4.31 -9.15 -7.19
N VAL A 91 2.97 -9.01 -7.20
CA VAL A 91 2.30 -7.70 -7.41
C VAL A 91 1.85 -6.99 -6.12
N CYS A 92 2.38 -7.36 -4.94
CA CYS A 92 1.98 -6.77 -3.66
C CYS A 92 2.22 -5.26 -3.57
N GLY A 93 3.27 -4.77 -4.24
CA GLY A 93 3.51 -3.33 -4.39
C GLY A 93 2.38 -2.62 -5.16
N GLN A 94 1.87 -3.21 -6.25
CA GLN A 94 0.73 -2.67 -6.97
C GLN A 94 -0.54 -2.66 -6.12
N TYR A 95 -0.77 -3.69 -5.29
CA TYR A 95 -1.89 -3.69 -4.34
C TYR A 95 -1.79 -2.55 -3.32
N CYS A 96 -0.58 -2.27 -2.79
CA CYS A 96 -0.35 -1.15 -1.89
C CYS A 96 -0.67 0.20 -2.55
N LEU A 97 -0.24 0.38 -3.81
CA LEU A 97 -0.55 1.58 -4.58
C LEU A 97 -2.06 1.71 -4.83
N PHE A 98 -2.71 0.65 -5.29
CA PHE A 98 -4.16 0.61 -5.52
C PHE A 98 -4.92 1.02 -4.25
N TYR A 99 -4.57 0.41 -3.12
CA TYR A 99 -5.16 0.70 -1.82
C TYR A 99 -5.03 2.18 -1.44
N LEU A 100 -3.80 2.74 -1.45
CA LEU A 100 -3.59 4.14 -1.09
C LEU A 100 -4.28 5.10 -2.07
N MET A 101 -4.34 4.76 -3.35
CA MET A 101 -5.07 5.53 -4.36
C MET A 101 -6.58 5.55 -4.10
N CYS A 102 -7.17 4.47 -3.61
CA CYS A 102 -8.56 4.42 -3.17
C CYS A 102 -8.76 5.24 -1.89
N ARG A 103 -7.86 5.13 -0.91
CA ARG A 103 -7.93 5.94 0.32
C ARG A 103 -7.86 7.44 0.04
N CYS A 104 -6.96 7.86 -0.84
CA CYS A 104 -6.85 9.26 -1.27
C CYS A 104 -8.14 9.79 -1.95
N ARG A 105 -8.96 8.89 -2.51
CA ARG A 105 -10.26 9.21 -3.12
C ARG A 105 -11.45 9.09 -2.14
N GLY A 106 -11.19 8.75 -0.89
CA GLY A 106 -12.22 8.69 0.16
C GLY A 106 -12.91 7.33 0.33
N TYR A 107 -12.48 6.28 -0.37
CA TYR A 107 -13.02 4.92 -0.16
C TYR A 107 -12.48 4.31 1.12
N PHE A 108 -13.30 3.63 1.92
CA PHE A 108 -12.83 2.94 3.13
C PHE A 108 -12.10 1.64 2.78
N MET A 109 -11.28 1.11 3.72
CA MET A 109 -10.62 -0.20 3.51
C MET A 109 -11.63 -1.30 3.16
N SER A 110 -12.82 -1.31 3.78
CA SER A 110 -13.89 -2.26 3.48
C SER A 110 -14.33 -2.19 2.02
N ASP A 111 -14.46 -0.97 1.47
CA ASP A 111 -14.85 -0.78 0.07
C ASP A 111 -13.79 -1.35 -0.87
N VAL A 112 -12.51 -1.11 -0.57
CA VAL A 112 -11.38 -1.64 -1.35
C VAL A 112 -11.35 -3.17 -1.32
N ILE A 113 -11.52 -3.77 -0.14
CA ILE A 113 -11.54 -5.24 0.02
C ILE A 113 -12.72 -5.88 -0.71
N ASN A 114 -13.87 -5.18 -0.78
CA ASN A 114 -15.08 -5.66 -1.45
C ASN A 114 -15.01 -5.60 -2.98
N ILE A 115 -14.04 -4.89 -3.56
CA ILE A 115 -13.78 -4.94 -5.02
C ILE A 115 -13.26 -6.32 -5.44
N PHE A 116 -12.48 -6.97 -4.56
CA PHE A 116 -11.79 -8.21 -4.89
C PHE A 116 -12.69 -9.43 -4.78
N SER A 117 -12.59 -10.30 -5.79
CA SER A 117 -13.25 -11.60 -5.79
C SER A 117 -12.52 -12.60 -4.87
N ASN A 118 -13.02 -13.83 -4.80
CA ASN A 118 -12.30 -14.94 -4.14
C ASN A 118 -11.25 -15.58 -5.06
N ASP A 119 -11.21 -15.22 -6.34
CA ASP A 119 -10.20 -15.67 -7.29
C ASP A 119 -9.01 -14.70 -7.27
N SER A 120 -7.95 -15.12 -6.59
CA SER A 120 -6.75 -14.30 -6.45
C SER A 120 -6.03 -14.05 -7.79
N THR A 121 -6.14 -14.96 -8.76
CA THR A 121 -5.50 -14.78 -10.07
C THR A 121 -6.19 -13.66 -10.85
N LEU A 122 -7.52 -13.62 -10.83
CA LEU A 122 -8.28 -12.53 -11.45
C LEU A 122 -8.01 -11.20 -10.75
N ASN A 123 -7.91 -11.20 -9.42
CA ASN A 123 -7.56 -10.01 -8.65
C ASN A 123 -6.17 -9.48 -9.03
N ASP A 124 -5.17 -10.37 -9.15
CA ASP A 124 -3.79 -10.00 -9.52
C ASP A 124 -3.72 -9.38 -10.91
N GLN A 125 -4.41 -9.98 -11.89
CA GLN A 125 -4.51 -9.42 -13.24
C GLN A 125 -5.19 -8.05 -13.25
N PHE A 126 -6.26 -7.89 -12.48
CA PHE A 126 -6.96 -6.62 -12.36
C PHE A 126 -6.04 -5.52 -11.78
N VAL A 127 -5.38 -5.78 -10.66
CA VAL A 127 -4.50 -4.80 -9.99
C VAL A 127 -3.30 -4.46 -10.85
N TYR A 128 -2.66 -5.47 -11.45
CA TYR A 128 -1.55 -5.27 -12.36
C TYR A 128 -1.95 -4.31 -13.49
N ARG A 129 -3.01 -4.63 -14.24
CA ARG A 129 -3.48 -3.79 -15.35
C ARG A 129 -3.89 -2.39 -14.89
N PHE A 130 -4.58 -2.29 -13.75
CA PHE A 130 -5.02 -1.00 -13.22
C PHE A 130 -3.85 -0.03 -12.98
N ILE A 131 -2.76 -0.53 -12.40
CA ILE A 131 -1.56 0.27 -12.12
C ILE A 131 -0.76 0.48 -13.40
N ASP A 132 -0.58 -0.57 -14.20
CA ASP A 132 0.17 -0.52 -15.46
C ASP A 132 -0.41 0.52 -16.42
N ASP A 133 -1.72 0.52 -16.65
CA ASP A 133 -2.41 1.47 -17.54
C ASP A 133 -2.24 2.94 -17.10
N ARG A 134 -2.04 3.17 -15.79
CA ARG A 134 -1.89 4.51 -15.21
C ARG A 134 -0.46 5.00 -15.17
N PHE A 135 0.49 4.09 -15.06
CA PHE A 135 1.91 4.39 -14.90
C PHE A 135 2.76 3.76 -15.99
N TYR A 136 2.17 3.41 -17.14
CA TYR A 136 2.81 2.71 -18.23
C TYR A 136 4.15 3.32 -18.62
N CYS A 137 4.21 4.65 -18.79
CA CYS A 137 5.46 5.36 -19.11
C CYS A 137 6.51 5.24 -17.98
N CYS A 138 6.11 5.24 -16.71
CA CYS A 138 7.04 5.09 -15.59
C CYS A 138 7.53 3.66 -15.40
N MET A 139 6.70 2.67 -15.76
CA MET A 139 6.97 1.24 -15.57
C MET A 139 7.77 0.63 -16.73
N HIS A 140 7.57 1.12 -17.95
CA HIS A 140 8.10 0.48 -19.18
C HIS A 140 9.02 1.38 -20.02
N SER A 141 9.22 2.64 -19.64
CA SER A 141 10.13 3.53 -20.36
C SER A 141 11.06 4.31 -19.44
N CYS A 142 12.27 3.79 -19.26
CA CYS A 142 13.45 4.63 -19.05
C CYS A 142 13.91 5.13 -20.43
N SER A 143 13.17 6.07 -21.02
CA SER A 143 13.66 6.87 -22.14
C SER A 143 13.07 8.27 -22.07
N SER A 144 13.92 9.25 -22.33
CA SER A 144 13.90 10.60 -21.79
C SER A 144 12.76 11.53 -22.25
N PHE A 145 11.66 11.03 -22.79
CA PHE A 145 10.58 11.85 -23.34
C PHE A 145 9.24 11.12 -23.29
N CYS A 146 8.43 11.36 -22.25
CA CYS A 146 7.00 11.02 -22.29
C CYS A 146 6.15 12.24 -21.90
N GLN A 147 5.64 12.96 -22.92
CA GLN A 147 4.71 14.10 -22.78
C GLN A 147 3.33 13.72 -22.20
N ILE A 148 3.04 12.44 -21.96
CA ILE A 148 1.71 11.95 -21.55
C ILE A 148 1.35 12.37 -20.11
N CYS A 149 2.34 12.68 -19.27
CA CYS A 149 2.12 13.04 -17.87
C CYS A 149 1.41 14.38 -17.63
N LYS A 150 1.08 15.16 -18.66
CA LYS A 150 0.52 16.53 -18.48
C LYS A 150 -1.01 16.62 -18.41
N ASN A 151 -1.78 15.61 -18.84
CA ASN A 151 -3.23 15.80 -19.10
C ASN A 151 -4.16 14.76 -18.46
N LYS A 152 -3.81 14.15 -17.33
CA LYS A 152 -4.74 13.28 -16.58
C LYS A 152 -4.68 13.53 -15.08
N LEU A 153 -5.12 14.72 -14.68
CA LEU A 153 -5.60 15.02 -13.32
C LEU A 153 -7.08 15.44 -13.42
#